data_AF-A0A2X2VX99-F1
#
_entry.id   AF-A0A2X2VX99-F1
#
_cell.length_a   1.000
_cell.length_b   1.000
_cell.length_c   1.000
_cell.angle_alpha   90.00
_cell.angle_beta   90.00
_cell.angle_gamma   90.00
#
_symmetry.space_group_name_H-M   'P 1'
#
loop_
_entity.id
_entity.type
_entity.pdbx_description
1 polymer ?
#
loop_
_entity_poly.entity_id
_entity_poly.type
_entity_poly.pdbx_seq_one_letter_code
_entity_poly.pdbx_strand_id
1 'polypeptide(L)' 'MNKVPDVDFFAVSLPDLVVLDTPAQEKHQQHCLFITALGHLGLGDIPACQQALNALLQRNPTHDKAQLLRHALSVPLFQ' A
#
# COMPACT_ATOMS: atom_id res chain seq x y z
N MET A 1 -36.17 -30.14 -20.12
CA MET A 1 -36.42 -29.10 -19.10
C MET A 1 -35.14 -28.92 -18.30
N ASN A 2 -34.15 -28.22 -18.86
CA ASN A 2 -32.83 -28.05 -18.24
C ASN A 2 -32.83 -26.69 -17.53
N LYS A 3 -32.88 -26.70 -16.19
CA LYS A 3 -32.77 -25.50 -15.36
C LYS A 3 -31.34 -24.99 -15.45
N VAL A 4 -31.15 -23.89 -16.19
CA VAL A 4 -29.90 -23.11 -16.14
C VAL A 4 -29.82 -22.49 -14.73
N PRO A 5 -28.73 -22.67 -13.99
CA PRO A 5 -28.60 -22.05 -12.67
C PRO A 5 -28.54 -20.54 -12.83
N ASP A 6 -29.34 -19.86 -12.00
CA ASP A 6 -29.36 -18.41 -11.85
C ASP A 6 -27.99 -17.99 -11.31
N VAL A 7 -27.19 -17.36 -12.18
CA VAL A 7 -25.91 -16.79 -11.79
C VAL A 7 -26.23 -15.48 -11.09
N ASP A 8 -26.22 -15.51 -9.76
CA ASP A 8 -26.17 -14.31 -8.91
C ASP A 8 -24.88 -13.54 -9.24
N PHE A 9 -24.94 -12.77 -10.32
CA PHE A 9 -23.93 -11.80 -10.70
C PHE A 9 -24.01 -10.69 -9.68
N PHE A 10 -23.32 -10.88 -8.55
CA PHE A 10 -23.02 -9.80 -7.65
C PHE A 10 -22.36 -8.71 -8.49
N ALA A 11 -23.10 -7.64 -8.76
CA ALA A 11 -22.55 -6.39 -9.22
C ALA A 11 -21.74 -5.79 -8.06
N VAL A 12 -20.64 -6.45 -7.70
CA VAL A 12 -19.48 -5.77 -7.15
C VAL A 12 -19.11 -4.80 -8.25
N SER A 13 -19.36 -3.52 -7.97
CA SER A 13 -18.91 -2.40 -8.78
C SER A 13 -17.57 -2.76 -9.40
N LEU A 14 -17.58 -2.98 -10.73
CA LEU A 14 -16.38 -3.15 -11.52
C LEU A 14 -15.38 -2.13 -10.97
N PRO A 15 -14.19 -2.55 -10.49
CA PRO A 15 -13.16 -1.58 -10.19
C PRO A 15 -12.94 -0.87 -11.51
N ASP A 16 -13.32 0.40 -11.53
CA ASP A 16 -13.24 1.28 -12.68
C ASP A 16 -11.87 1.03 -13.30
N LEU A 17 -11.86 0.55 -14.54
CA LEU A 17 -10.66 0.24 -15.28
C LEU A 17 -10.01 1.58 -15.59
N VAL A 18 -9.28 2.14 -14.62
CA VAL A 18 -8.54 3.38 -14.75
C VAL A 18 -7.34 3.08 -15.65
N VAL A 19 -7.61 3.12 -16.95
CA VAL A 19 -6.63 3.34 -18.01
C VAL A 19 -6.02 4.71 -17.73
N LEU A 20 -4.87 4.73 -17.07
CA LEU A 20 -3.98 5.88 -17.07
C LEU A 20 -2.62 5.38 -17.54
N ASP A 21 -2.36 5.61 -18.81
CA ASP A 21 -1.06 5.44 -19.47
C ASP A 21 0.04 6.20 -18.68
N THR A 22 0.64 5.48 -17.72
CA THR A 22 1.93 5.66 -17.00
C THR A 22 2.23 7.08 -16.45
N PRO A 23 2.13 7.37 -15.13
CA PRO A 23 2.98 6.83 -14.04
C PRO A 23 2.18 6.49 -12.75
N ALA A 24 0.88 6.24 -12.90
CA ALA A 24 -0.01 5.96 -11.78
C ALA A 24 0.37 4.67 -11.05
N GLN A 25 0.91 3.68 -11.75
CA GLN A 25 1.26 2.39 -11.17
C GLN A 25 2.46 2.45 -10.21
N GLU A 26 3.48 3.26 -10.51
CA GLU A 26 4.60 3.47 -9.57
C GLU A 26 4.15 4.24 -8.34
N LYS A 27 3.35 5.30 -8.52
CA LYS A 27 2.77 6.06 -7.41
C LYS A 27 1.83 5.19 -6.56
N HIS A 28 1.06 4.31 -7.19
CA HIS A 28 0.20 3.35 -6.51
C HIS A 28 1.02 2.30 -5.75
N GLN A 29 2.10 1.78 -6.33
CA GLN A 29 3.02 0.87 -5.65
C GLN A 29 3.69 1.55 -4.45
N GLN A 30 4.15 2.80 -4.59
CA GLN A 30 4.68 3.60 -3.48
C GLN A 30 3.62 3.78 -2.38
N HIS A 31 2.37 4.09 -2.76
CA HIS A 31 1.27 4.23 -1.82
C HIS A 31 0.98 2.93 -1.07
N CYS A 32 0.85 1.80 -1.77
CA CYS A 32 0.62 0.50 -1.15
C CYS A 32 1.74 0.11 -0.20
N LEU A 33 3.02 0.29 -0.60
CA LEU A 33 4.17 0.07 0.28
C LEU A 33 4.11 0.95 1.54
N PHE A 34 3.68 2.21 1.39
CA PHE A 34 3.54 3.13 2.51
C PHE A 34 2.43 2.68 3.48
N ILE A 35 1.27 2.27 2.96
CA ILE A 35 0.17 1.74 3.79
C ILE A 35 0.58 0.44 4.48
N THR A 36 1.28 -0.46 3.81
CA THR A 36 1.83 -1.67 4.42
C THR A 36 2.78 -1.34 5.57
N ALA A 37 3.68 -0.38 5.40
CA ALA A 37 4.57 0.07 6.46
C ALA A 37 3.80 0.61 7.67
N LEU A 38 2.75 1.41 7.44
CA LEU A 38 1.88 1.91 8.51
C LEU A 38 1.10 0.79 9.20
N GLY A 39 0.64 -0.22 8.45
CA GLY A 39 -0.04 -1.40 8.99
C GLY A 39 0.86 -2.17 9.96
N HIS A 40 2.11 -2.45 9.55
CA HIS A 40 3.09 -3.09 10.42
C HIS A 40 3.44 -2.24 11.64
N LEU A 41 3.54 -0.92 11.47
CA LEU A 41 3.74 0.00 12.60
C LEU A 41 2.59 -0.07 13.60
N GLY A 42 1.33 -0.10 13.13
CA GLY A 42 0.15 -0.24 13.99
C GLY A 42 0.10 -1.59 14.73
N LEU A 43 0.72 -2.62 14.17
CA LEU A 43 0.88 -3.93 14.81
C LEU A 43 2.09 -4.01 15.75
N GLY A 44 2.93 -2.97 15.82
CA GLY A 44 4.18 -2.97 16.59
C GLY A 44 5.33 -3.75 15.92
N ASP A 45 5.15 -4.22 14.69
CA ASP A 45 6.17 -4.93 13.91
C ASP A 45 7.10 -3.92 13.22
N ILE A 46 7.99 -3.33 14.02
CA ILE A 46 8.98 -2.36 13.55
C ILE A 46 9.92 -2.94 12.47
N PRO A 47 10.41 -4.19 12.57
CA PRO A 47 11.21 -4.80 11.51
C PRO A 47 10.52 -4.82 10.15
N ALA A 48 9.27 -5.30 10.08
CA ALA A 48 8.53 -5.35 8.83
C ALA A 48 8.18 -3.95 8.30
N CYS A 49 7.89 -3.01 9.20
CA CYS A 49 7.69 -1.60 8.86
C CYS A 49 8.94 -1.02 8.17
N GLN A 50 10.13 -1.23 8.74
CA GLN A 50 11.40 -0.77 8.17
C GLN A 50 11.70 -1.41 6.81
N GLN A 51 11.40 -2.70 6.64
CA GLN A 51 11.56 -3.38 5.35
C GLN A 51 10.66 -2.77 4.26
N ALA A 52 9.39 -2.52 4.57
CA ALA A 52 8.45 -1.88 3.65
C ALA A 52 8.87 -0.44 3.30
N LEU A 53 9.33 0.34 4.29
CA LEU A 53 9.88 1.67 4.09
C LEU A 53 11.13 1.67 3.21
N ASN A 54 12.05 0.72 3.42
CA ASN A 54 13.24 0.59 2.58
C ASN A 54 12.86 0.25 1.14
N ALA A 55 11.93 -0.68 0.92
CA ALA A 55 11.44 -0.99 -0.43
C ALA A 55 10.80 0.23 -1.12
N LEU A 56 10.11 1.08 -0.36
CA LEU A 56 9.56 2.34 -0.87
C LEU A 56 10.67 3.33 -1.23
N LEU A 57 11.63 3.56 -0.34
CA LEU A 57 12.72 4.53 -0.54
C LEU A 57 13.71 4.11 -1.63
N GLN A 58 13.87 2.80 -1.89
CA GLN A 58 14.64 2.31 -3.04
C GLN A 58 13.98 2.69 -4.37
N ARG A 59 12.63 2.77 -4.41
CA ARG A 59 11.88 3.19 -5.59
C ARG A 59 11.76 4.71 -5.70
N ASN A 60 11.59 5.39 -4.56
CA ASN A 60 11.49 6.83 -4.49
C ASN A 60 12.25 7.37 -3.26
N PRO A 61 13.55 7.68 -3.42
CA PRO A 61 14.39 8.12 -2.31
C PRO A 61 13.95 9.47 -1.73
N THR A 62 13.27 10.30 -2.53
CA THR A 62 12.76 11.63 -2.14
C THR A 62 11.32 11.59 -1.62
N HIS A 63 10.79 10.42 -1.24
CA HIS A 63 9.43 10.33 -0.71
C HIS A 63 9.32 10.91 0.72
N ASP A 64 8.85 12.15 0.82
CA ASP A 64 8.81 12.95 2.06
C ASP A 64 8.19 12.21 3.26
N LYS A 65 7.02 11.59 3.07
CA LYS A 65 6.30 10.92 4.17
C LYS A 65 7.04 9.69 4.68
N ALA A 66 7.77 9.00 3.81
CA ALA A 66 8.54 7.80 4.19
C ALA A 66 9.81 8.20 4.93
N GLN A 67 10.46 9.28 4.50
CA GLN A 67 11.59 9.88 5.21
C GLN A 67 11.19 10.37 6.60
N LEU A 68 10.06 11.08 6.71
CA LEU A 68 9.52 11.54 7.98
C LEU A 68 9.19 10.36 8.91
N LEU A 69 8.52 9.33 8.40
CA LEU A 69 8.19 8.15 9.19
C LEU A 69 9.45 7.43 9.68
N ARG A 70 10.44 7.25 8.80
CA ARG A 70 11.74 6.66 9.15
C ARG A 70 12.45 7.47 10.24
N HIS A 71 12.42 8.79 10.14
CA HIS A 71 12.95 9.67 11.17
C HIS A 71 12.18 9.52 12.49
N ALA A 72 10.85 9.53 12.45
CA ALA A 72 10.01 9.36 13.64
C ALA A 72 10.29 8.03 14.37
N LEU A 73 10.55 6.95 13.64
CA LEU A 73 10.94 5.65 14.20
C LEU A 73 12.34 5.65 14.84
N SER A 74 13.23 6.56 14.39
CA SER A 74 14.58 6.70 14.95
C SER A 74 14.64 7.62 16.18
N VAL A 75 13.59 8.42 16.40
CA VAL A 75 13.48 9.28 17.58
C VAL A 75 12.81 8.49 18.71
N PRO A 76 13.36 8.49 19.94
CA PRO A 76 12.77 7.83 21.10
C PRO A 76 11.58 8.62 21.65
N LEU A 77 10.58 8.94 20.81
CA LEU A 77 9.33 9.57 21.24
C LEU A 77 8.31 8.57 21.81
N PHE A 78 8.55 7.26 21.63
CA PHE A 78 7.68 6.17 22.06
C PHE A 78 8.43 5.06 22.83
N GLN A 79 9.56 5.38 23.49
CA GLN A 79 10.18 4.49 24.48
C GLN A 79 9.58 4.71 25.87
#